data_AF-A0A918QB86-F1
#
_entry.id   AF-A0A918QB86-F1
#
_cell.length_a   1.000
_cell.length_b   1.000
_cell.length_c   1.000
_cell.angle_alpha   90.00
_cell.angle_beta   90.00
_cell.angle_gamma   90.00
#
_symmetry.space_group_name_H-M   'P 1'
#
loop_
_entity.id
_entity.type
_entity.pdbx_description
1 polymer ?
#
loop_
_entity_poly.entity_id
_entity_poly.type
_entity_poly.pdbx_seq_one_letter_code
_entity_poly.pdbx_strand_id
1 'polypeptide(L)'
;MTMTFLSKLFVMSSALAVISGAPVYAQTAAKAPVQVDSKARMTQLEADLHQQTTIAQNARQEVERLRAELALKDELIALGVQRNAELYAIASEIADKGLSKRSLEPFVQASRVKMENLKQSYEDRLRAARVYDTTLAPSVQARMEQDLAKPKTDGAGTQ
;
A
#
# COMPACT_ATOMS: atom_id res chain seq x y z
N MET A 1 -1.91 -18.06 41.39
CA MET A 1 -1.61 -19.13 40.41
C MET A 1 -0.39 -18.69 39.63
N THR A 2 0.62 -19.55 39.59
CA THR A 2 2.04 -19.24 39.41
C THR A 2 2.47 -18.86 38.00
N MET A 3 3.56 -18.09 37.96
CA MET A 3 4.36 -17.64 36.81
C MET A 3 4.69 -18.74 35.79
N THR A 4 4.91 -18.33 34.53
CA THR A 4 6.11 -18.74 33.77
C THR A 4 6.42 -17.77 32.63
N PHE A 5 7.59 -17.15 32.75
CA PHE A 5 8.37 -16.47 31.71
C PHE A 5 8.69 -17.42 30.56
N LEU A 6 8.71 -16.92 29.31
CA LEU A 6 9.59 -17.49 28.27
C LEU A 6 10.00 -16.42 27.25
N SER A 7 10.93 -15.60 27.71
CA SER A 7 11.94 -14.92 26.92
C SER A 7 12.71 -15.93 26.05
N LYS A 8 12.59 -15.82 24.72
CA LYS A 8 13.55 -16.42 23.78
C LYS A 8 14.29 -15.31 23.06
N LEU A 9 15.29 -14.81 23.79
CA LEU A 9 16.45 -14.11 23.27
C LEU A 9 17.30 -15.17 22.54
N PHE A 10 17.43 -15.07 21.22
CA PHE A 10 18.44 -15.84 20.48
C PHE A 10 19.45 -14.85 19.90
N VAL A 11 20.42 -14.51 20.74
CA VAL A 11 21.74 -14.00 20.36
C VAL A 11 22.55 -15.21 19.92
N MET A 12 23.13 -15.18 18.72
CA MET A 12 24.34 -15.92 18.28
C MET A 12 24.41 -15.78 16.75
N SER A 13 25.54 -15.55 16.09
CA SER A 13 26.90 -15.29 16.51
C SER A 13 27.63 -14.85 15.24
N SER A 14 28.39 -13.78 15.36
CA SER A 14 29.32 -13.27 14.37
C SER A 14 30.40 -14.32 14.06
N ALA A 15 30.44 -14.86 12.84
CA ALA A 15 31.58 -15.63 12.35
C ALA A 15 32.44 -14.72 11.46
N LEU A 16 33.27 -13.91 12.12
CA LEU A 16 34.36 -13.16 11.52
C LEU A 16 35.51 -14.15 11.24
N ALA A 17 35.51 -14.78 10.07
CA ALA A 17 36.62 -15.61 9.63
C ALA A 17 37.76 -14.71 9.13
N VAL A 18 38.69 -14.41 10.04
CA VAL A 18 40.00 -13.84 9.73
C VAL A 18 40.85 -14.94 9.09
N ILE A 19 40.98 -14.92 7.76
CA ILE A 19 41.97 -15.74 7.04
C ILE A 19 43.23 -14.89 6.89
N SER A 20 44.18 -15.11 7.80
CA SER A 20 45.55 -14.64 7.69
C SER A 20 46.30 -15.48 6.65
N GLY A 21 46.28 -15.04 5.39
CA GLY A 21 47.11 -15.58 4.31
C GLY A 21 48.34 -14.69 4.08
N ALA A 22 49.53 -15.27 4.25
CA ALA A 22 50.81 -14.62 4.02
C ALA A 22 50.94 -14.08 2.58
N PRO A 23 51.62 -12.94 2.36
CA PRO A 23 51.85 -12.44 1.01
C PRO A 23 52.98 -13.24 0.35
N VAL A 24 52.62 -14.01 -0.68
CA VAL A 24 53.58 -14.54 -1.66
C VAL A 24 54.09 -13.35 -2.47
N TYR A 25 55.35 -12.97 -2.24
CA TYR A 25 56.09 -12.03 -3.10
C TYR A 25 56.37 -12.71 -4.45
N ALA A 26 55.40 -12.64 -5.36
CA ALA A 26 55.61 -12.92 -6.76
C ALA A 26 56.27 -11.70 -7.41
N GLN A 27 57.59 -11.75 -7.52
CA GLN A 27 58.41 -10.81 -8.27
C GLN A 27 58.20 -11.07 -9.76
N THR A 28 57.13 -10.53 -10.33
CA THR A 28 56.90 -10.51 -11.78
C THR A 28 57.52 -9.25 -12.38
N ALA A 29 58.35 -9.50 -13.39
CA ALA A 29 59.13 -8.54 -14.14
C ALA A 29 58.33 -7.28 -14.53
N ALA A 30 58.99 -6.13 -14.43
CA ALA A 30 58.51 -4.84 -14.90
C ALA A 30 58.17 -4.93 -16.40
N LYS A 31 56.89 -5.23 -16.70
CA LYS A 31 56.29 -4.89 -17.98
C LYS A 31 56.38 -3.38 -18.11
N ALA A 32 56.96 -2.92 -19.22
CA ALA A 32 56.93 -1.52 -19.62
C ALA A 32 55.52 -0.94 -19.43
N PRO A 33 55.38 0.31 -18.96
CA PRO A 33 54.06 0.90 -18.73
C PRO A 33 53.29 0.84 -20.05
N VAL A 34 52.25 0.02 -20.09
CA VAL A 34 51.25 0.07 -21.17
C VAL A 34 50.76 1.50 -21.14
N GLN A 35 51.12 2.29 -22.15
CA GLN A 35 50.57 3.62 -22.35
C GLN A 35 49.09 3.42 -22.66
N VAL A 36 48.28 3.33 -21.61
CA VAL A 36 46.83 3.30 -21.71
C VAL A 36 46.46 4.65 -22.29
N ASP A 37 45.90 4.65 -23.50
CA ASP A 37 45.47 5.86 -24.18
C ASP A 37 44.49 6.61 -23.28
N SER A 38 44.98 7.71 -22.70
CA SER A 38 44.24 8.53 -21.73
C SER A 38 42.89 9.01 -22.29
N LYS A 39 42.80 9.19 -23.61
CA LYS A 39 41.55 9.58 -24.28
C LYS A 39 40.54 8.44 -24.29
N ALA A 40 40.97 7.23 -24.62
CA ALA A 40 40.11 6.04 -24.59
C ALA A 40 39.58 5.75 -23.17
N ARG A 41 40.39 6.04 -22.14
CA ARG A 41 39.96 5.91 -20.75
C ARG A 41 38.96 6.98 -20.33
N MET A 42 39.13 8.22 -20.78
CA MET A 42 38.16 9.29 -20.52
C MET A 42 36.80 9.01 -21.17
N THR A 43 36.77 8.55 -22.43
CA THR A 43 35.51 8.21 -23.11
C THR A 43 34.80 7.03 -22.47
N GLN A 44 35.53 6.02 -21.99
CA GLN A 44 34.95 4.91 -21.21
C GLN A 44 34.33 5.41 -19.90
N LEU A 45 35.03 6.28 -19.16
CA LEU A 45 34.51 6.84 -17.91
C LEU A 45 33.28 7.74 -18.13
N GLU A 46 33.24 8.50 -19.22
CA GLU A 46 32.07 9.28 -19.61
C GLU A 46 30.87 8.39 -19.93
N ALA A 47 31.09 7.29 -20.67
CA ALA A 47 30.06 6.31 -20.97
C ALA A 47 29.55 5.61 -19.69
N ASP A 48 30.46 5.23 -18.79
CA ASP A 48 30.12 4.60 -17.51
C ASP A 48 29.33 5.55 -16.62
N LEU A 49 29.72 6.83 -16.54
CA LEU A 49 28.95 7.84 -15.81
C LEU A 49 27.56 8.04 -16.42
N HIS A 50 27.45 8.13 -17.74
CA HIS A 50 26.16 8.25 -18.40
C HIS A 50 25.26 7.03 -18.10
N GLN A 51 25.83 5.82 -18.12
CA GLN A 51 25.09 4.62 -17.74
C GLN A 51 24.64 4.65 -16.29
N GLN A 52 25.52 5.04 -15.36
CA GLN A 52 25.19 5.14 -13.93
C GLN A 52 24.11 6.19 -13.65
N THR A 53 24.15 7.34 -14.33
CA THR A 53 23.12 8.38 -14.18
C THR A 53 21.76 7.89 -14.67
N THR A 54 21.72 7.17 -15.79
CA THR A 54 20.49 6.57 -16.33
C THR A 54 19.92 5.53 -15.35
N ILE A 55 20.77 4.64 -14.82
CA ILE A 55 20.35 3.64 -13.83
C ILE A 55 19.79 4.33 -12.57
N ALA A 56 20.46 5.38 -12.09
CA ALA A 56 20.02 6.14 -10.92
C ALA A 56 18.67 6.84 -11.16
N GLN A 57 18.44 7.38 -12.36
CA GLN A 57 17.16 7.99 -12.73
C GLN A 57 16.04 6.96 -12.78
N ASN A 58 16.25 5.80 -13.41
CA ASN A 58 15.28 4.71 -13.45
C ASN A 58 14.93 4.21 -12.04
N ALA A 59 15.94 4.05 -11.18
CA ALA A 59 15.74 3.66 -9.79
C ALA A 59 14.91 4.69 -9.01
N ARG A 60 15.13 6.00 -9.23
CA ARG A 60 14.32 7.06 -8.60
C ARG A 60 12.86 6.98 -9.04
N GLN A 61 12.60 6.80 -10.34
CA GLN A 61 11.26 6.67 -10.88
C GLN A 61 10.53 5.44 -10.30
N GLU A 62 11.21 4.30 -10.18
CA GLU A 62 10.63 3.10 -9.57
C GLU A 62 10.30 3.31 -8.09
N VAL A 63 11.17 3.98 -7.33
CA VAL A 63 10.91 4.31 -5.92
C VAL A 63 9.72 5.25 -5.78
N GLU A 64 9.60 6.26 -6.65
CA GLU A 64 8.45 7.17 -6.66
C GLU A 64 7.14 6.44 -7.00
N ARG A 65 7.17 5.54 -7.98
CA ARG A 65 6.03 4.67 -8.32
C ARG A 65 5.58 3.83 -7.13
N LEU A 66 6.53 3.17 -6.45
CA LEU A 66 6.24 2.35 -5.27
C LEU A 66 5.70 3.18 -4.11
N ARG A 67 6.22 4.40 -3.89
CA ARG A 67 5.69 5.31 -2.86
C ARG A 67 4.25 5.73 -3.15
N ALA A 68 3.93 6.01 -4.41
CA ALA A 68 2.56 6.31 -4.82
C ALA A 68 1.62 5.10 -4.60
N GLU A 69 2.07 3.89 -4.93
CA GLU A 69 1.30 2.66 -4.69
C GLU A 69 1.06 2.40 -3.20
N LEU A 70 2.08 2.61 -2.35
CA LEU A 70 1.94 2.48 -0.90
C LEU A 70 0.93 3.49 -0.34
N ALA A 71 0.99 4.75 -0.78
CA ALA A 71 0.02 5.76 -0.36
C ALA A 71 -1.42 5.35 -0.70
N LEU A 72 -1.66 4.80 -1.90
CA LEU A 72 -2.98 4.28 -2.27
C LEU A 72 -3.45 3.11 -1.40
N LYS A 73 -2.52 2.22 -1.00
CA LYS A 73 -2.84 1.11 -0.10
C LYS A 73 -3.13 1.60 1.32
N ASP A 74 -2.39 2.58 1.82
CA ASP A 74 -2.64 3.18 3.13
C ASP A 74 -4.03 3.83 3.20
N GLU A 75 -4.46 4.49 2.13
CA GLU A 75 -5.82 5.02 2.02
C GLU A 75 -6.89 3.91 2.07
N LEU A 76 -6.67 2.78 1.39
CA LEU A 76 -7.57 1.63 1.43
C LEU A 76 -7.63 0.97 2.81
N ILE A 77 -6.48 0.88 3.51
CA ILE A 77 -6.43 0.38 4.87
C ILE A 77 -7.22 1.30 5.80
N ALA A 78 -7.03 2.61 5.70
CA ALA A 78 -7.77 3.60 6.49
C ALA A 78 -9.29 3.48 6.25
N LEU A 79 -9.71 3.35 4.99
CA LEU A 79 -11.11 3.11 4.64
C LEU A 79 -11.62 1.81 5.26
N GLY A 80 -10.85 0.72 5.17
CA GLY A 80 -11.19 -0.57 5.77
C GLY A 80 -11.38 -0.49 7.29
N VAL A 81 -10.51 0.25 8.00
CA VAL A 81 -10.64 0.49 9.44
C VAL A 81 -11.93 1.26 9.75
N GLN A 82 -12.20 2.34 9.02
CA GLN A 82 -13.42 3.13 9.19
C GLN A 82 -14.68 2.28 8.97
N ARG A 83 -14.71 1.53 7.87
CA ARG A 83 -15.85 0.66 7.53
C ARG A 83 -16.05 -0.47 8.53
N ASN A 84 -14.98 -1.06 9.05
CA ASN A 84 -15.09 -2.08 10.08
C ASN A 84 -15.67 -1.49 11.37
N ALA A 85 -15.24 -0.30 11.77
CA ALA A 85 -15.84 0.42 12.90
C ALA A 85 -17.34 0.68 12.70
N GLU A 86 -17.76 1.05 11.49
CA GLU A 86 -19.17 1.22 11.13
C GLU A 86 -19.96 -0.10 11.22
N LEU A 87 -19.38 -1.22 10.79
CA LEU A 87 -20.02 -2.54 10.92
C LEU A 87 -20.23 -2.92 12.40
N TYR A 88 -19.25 -2.67 13.26
CA TYR A 88 -19.40 -2.88 14.70
C TYR A 88 -20.46 -1.96 15.32
N ALA A 89 -20.51 -0.70 14.90
CA ALA A 89 -21.54 0.24 15.35
C ALA A 89 -22.95 -0.25 14.95
N ILE A 90 -23.13 -0.69 13.70
CA ILE A 90 -24.39 -1.29 13.23
C ILE A 90 -24.75 -2.53 14.04
N ALA A 91 -23.78 -3.42 14.30
CA ALA A 91 -24.02 -4.61 15.10
C ALA A 91 -24.47 -4.27 16.54
N SER A 92 -23.85 -3.26 17.15
CA SER A 92 -24.28 -2.73 18.47
C SER A 92 -25.69 -2.18 18.42
N GLU A 93 -26.02 -1.33 17.43
CA GLU A 93 -27.36 -0.77 17.29
C GLU A 93 -28.45 -1.84 17.12
N ILE A 94 -28.15 -2.89 16.33
CA ILE A 94 -29.06 -4.03 16.14
C ILE A 94 -29.23 -4.81 17.43
N ALA A 95 -28.13 -5.04 18.18
CA ALA A 95 -28.21 -5.72 19.47
C ALA A 95 -29.08 -4.93 20.47
N ASP A 96 -28.87 -3.62 20.58
CA ASP A 96 -29.62 -2.74 21.49
C ASP A 96 -31.12 -2.72 21.14
N LYS A 97 -31.46 -2.62 19.86
CA LYS A 97 -32.86 -2.59 19.39
C LYS A 97 -33.53 -3.97 19.38
N GLY A 98 -32.76 -5.03 19.14
CA GLY A 98 -33.24 -6.42 19.02
C GLY A 98 -33.43 -7.14 20.35
N LEU A 99 -32.74 -6.71 21.42
CA LEU A 99 -32.81 -7.34 22.75
C LEU A 99 -33.95 -6.82 23.64
N SER A 100 -34.68 -5.77 23.25
CA SER A 100 -35.81 -5.30 24.05
C SER A 100 -36.94 -6.33 24.06
N LYS A 101 -37.22 -6.91 25.23
CA LYS A 101 -38.22 -7.97 25.40
C LYS A 101 -39.63 -7.46 25.10
N ARG A 102 -40.24 -8.07 24.07
CA ARG A 102 -41.66 -8.50 24.01
C ARG A 102 -42.69 -7.45 24.46
N SER A 103 -43.11 -6.57 23.55
CA SER A 103 -44.47 -6.01 23.60
C SER A 103 -45.34 -6.73 22.58
N LEU A 104 -46.15 -7.66 23.10
CA LEU A 104 -47.32 -8.20 22.43
C LEU A 104 -48.33 -7.06 22.34
N GLU A 105 -48.74 -6.64 21.13
CA GLU A 105 -50.16 -6.44 20.72
C GLU A 105 -50.36 -5.58 19.45
N PRO A 106 -51.53 -5.70 18.77
CA PRO A 106 -51.62 -5.81 17.32
C PRO A 106 -51.97 -4.48 16.62
N PHE A 107 -50.95 -3.69 16.30
CA PHE A 107 -51.02 -2.76 15.16
C PHE A 107 -50.05 -3.27 14.08
N VAL A 108 -50.35 -4.47 13.58
CA VAL A 108 -49.39 -5.33 12.88
C VAL A 108 -48.92 -4.72 11.56
N GLN A 109 -49.75 -3.98 10.82
CA GLN A 109 -49.35 -3.46 9.50
C GLN A 109 -48.40 -2.26 9.59
N ALA A 110 -48.73 -1.22 10.36
CA ALA A 110 -47.87 -0.04 10.48
C ALA A 110 -46.53 -0.37 11.16
N SER A 111 -46.56 -1.22 12.19
CA SER A 111 -45.34 -1.70 12.85
C SER A 111 -44.53 -2.62 11.94
N ARG A 112 -45.16 -3.46 11.09
CA ARG A 112 -44.45 -4.28 10.08
C ARG A 112 -43.76 -3.42 9.02
N VAL A 113 -44.42 -2.39 8.50
CA VAL A 113 -43.80 -1.45 7.55
C VAL A 113 -42.62 -0.74 8.20
N LYS A 114 -42.76 -0.28 9.45
CA LYS A 114 -41.66 0.32 10.21
C LYS A 114 -40.48 -0.64 10.39
N MET A 115 -40.75 -1.90 10.72
CA MET A 115 -39.72 -2.93 10.87
C MET A 115 -39.05 -3.29 9.53
N GLU A 116 -39.80 -3.37 8.44
CA GLU A 116 -39.25 -3.64 7.11
C GLU A 116 -38.37 -2.48 6.62
N ASN A 117 -38.82 -1.24 6.82
CA ASN A 117 -38.02 -0.05 6.51
C ASN A 117 -36.73 0.00 7.34
N LEU A 118 -36.82 -0.36 8.63
CA LEU A 118 -35.66 -0.42 9.52
C LEU A 118 -34.67 -1.49 9.04
N LYS A 119 -35.18 -2.68 8.69
CA LYS A 119 -34.37 -3.78 8.15
C LYS A 119 -33.69 -3.38 6.85
N GLN A 120 -34.43 -2.82 5.89
CA GLN A 120 -33.87 -2.34 4.62
C GLN A 120 -32.78 -1.28 4.86
N SER A 121 -33.02 -0.32 5.76
CA SER A 121 -32.04 0.70 6.11
C SER A 121 -30.74 0.10 6.68
N TYR A 122 -30.84 -0.95 7.51
CA TYR A 122 -29.66 -1.66 8.01
C TYR A 122 -28.96 -2.46 6.92
N GLU A 123 -29.70 -3.13 6.04
CA GLU A 123 -29.13 -3.85 4.89
C GLU A 123 -28.38 -2.92 3.94
N ASP A 124 -28.94 -1.74 3.66
CA ASP A 124 -28.32 -0.72 2.82
C ASP A 124 -27.04 -0.16 3.48
N ARG A 125 -27.09 0.15 4.78
CA ARG A 125 -25.90 0.59 5.55
C ARG A 125 -24.82 -0.48 5.61
N LEU A 126 -25.19 -1.74 5.81
CA LEU A 126 -24.25 -2.88 5.81
C LEU A 126 -23.60 -3.06 4.44
N ARG A 127 -24.38 -2.92 3.37
CA ARG A 127 -23.86 -3.00 2.00
C ARG A 127 -22.89 -1.86 1.71
N ALA A 128 -23.24 -0.64 2.09
CA ALA A 128 -22.38 0.54 1.91
C ALA A 128 -21.09 0.47 2.73
N ALA A 129 -21.12 -0.17 3.90
CA ALA A 129 -19.96 -0.36 4.74
C ALA A 129 -19.07 -1.54 4.31
N ARG A 130 -19.54 -2.44 3.46
CA ARG A 130 -18.72 -3.57 3.02
C ARG A 130 -17.68 -3.13 1.99
N VAL A 131 -16.44 -3.57 2.18
CA VAL A 131 -15.37 -3.42 1.18
C VAL A 131 -15.43 -4.58 0.21
N TYR A 132 -15.45 -4.27 -1.09
CA TYR A 132 -15.43 -5.20 -2.22
C TYR A 132 -14.10 -5.08 -2.99
N ASP A 133 -13.76 -6.10 -3.80
CA ASP A 133 -12.57 -6.08 -4.66
C ASP A 133 -12.56 -4.93 -5.67
N THR A 134 -13.75 -4.41 -6.01
CA THR A 134 -13.94 -3.26 -6.91
C THR A 134 -13.87 -1.91 -6.19
N THR A 135 -13.65 -1.90 -4.87
CA THR A 135 -13.61 -0.66 -4.07
C THR A 135 -12.34 0.11 -4.38
N LEU A 136 -12.50 1.34 -4.84
CA LEU A 136 -11.40 2.22 -5.19
C LEU A 136 -10.88 2.98 -3.97
N ALA A 137 -9.61 3.35 -4.01
CA ALA A 137 -9.06 4.29 -3.03
C ALA A 137 -9.78 5.65 -3.13
N PRO A 138 -10.05 6.34 -2.01
CA PRO A 138 -10.74 7.63 -2.01
C PRO A 138 -10.14 8.67 -2.96
N SER A 139 -8.81 8.74 -3.06
CA SER A 139 -8.13 9.67 -3.99
C SER A 139 -8.38 9.32 -5.46
N VAL A 140 -8.44 8.02 -5.80
CA VAL A 140 -8.73 7.54 -7.15
C VAL A 140 -10.18 7.82 -7.52
N GLN A 141 -11.11 7.55 -6.59
CA GLN A 141 -12.52 7.84 -6.78
C GLN A 141 -12.76 9.34 -7.02
N ALA A 142 -12.15 10.20 -6.20
CA ALA A 142 -12.25 11.65 -6.35
C ALA A 142 -11.72 12.15 -7.70
N ARG A 143 -10.62 11.56 -8.21
CA ARG A 143 -10.09 11.88 -9.54
C ARG A 143 -11.05 11.47 -10.65
N MET A 144 -11.60 10.25 -10.57
CA MET A 144 -12.58 9.77 -11.56
C MET A 144 -13.84 10.64 -11.58
N GLU A 145 -14.36 11.01 -10.41
CA GLU A 145 -15.53 11.90 -10.30
C GLU A 145 -15.24 13.29 -10.89
N GLN A 146 -14.04 13.83 -10.66
CA GLN A 146 -13.60 15.10 -11.26
C GLN A 146 -13.47 15.02 -12.78
N ASP A 147 -12.96 13.91 -13.32
CA ASP A 147 -12.79 13.72 -14.76
C ASP A 147 -14.14 13.51 -15.46
N LEU A 148 -15.10 12.88 -14.80
CA LEU A 148 -16.49 12.76 -15.28
C LEU A 148 -17.26 14.09 -15.18
N ALA A 149 -16.95 14.92 -14.19
CA ALA A 149 -17.59 16.21 -13.98
C ALA A 149 -17.09 17.32 -14.92
N LYS A 150 -15.92 17.16 -15.55
CA LYS A 150 -15.45 18.08 -16.58
C LYS A 150 -16.30 17.89 -17.83
N PRO A 151 -17.07 18.90 -18.29
CA PRO A 151 -17.76 18.78 -19.56
C PRO A 151 -16.71 18.54 -20.64
N LYS A 152 -16.92 17.52 -21.48
CA LYS A 152 -16.19 17.40 -22.74
C LYS A 152 -16.42 18.70 -23.50
N THR A 153 -15.44 19.59 -23.47
CA THR A 153 -15.32 20.65 -24.47
C THR A 153 -14.94 19.94 -25.76
N ASP A 154 -15.92 19.30 -26.38
CA ASP A 154 -15.84 18.82 -27.75
C ASP A 154 -15.52 20.03 -28.61
N GLY A 155 -14.47 19.92 -29.41
CA GLY A 155 -13.97 20.97 -30.27
C GLY A 155 -15.05 21.47 -31.22
N ALA A 156 -15.65 22.62 -30.90
CA ALA A 156 -16.39 23.44 -31.85
C ALA A 156 -15.39 24.34 -32.59
N GLY A 157 -14.76 23.76 -33.60
CA GLY A 157 -13.91 24.40 -34.60
C GLY A 157 -13.41 23.26 -35.49
N THR A 158 -13.79 23.13 -36.75
CA THR A 158 -13.84 24.14 -37.82
C THR A 158 -14.51 23.47 -39.01
N GLN A 159 -15.52 24.10 -39.61
CA GLN A 159 -15.70 24.22 -41.06
C GLN A 159 -16.36 25.56 -41.35
#